data_AF-A0A167HZM6-F1
#
_entry.id   AF-A0A167HZM6-F1
#
_cell.length_a   1.000
_cell.length_b   1.000
_cell.length_c   1.000
_cell.angle_alpha   90.00
_cell.angle_beta   90.00
_cell.angle_gamma   90.00
#
_symmetry.space_group_name_H-M   'P 1'
#
loop_
_entity.id
_entity.type
_entity.pdbx_description
1 polymer ?
#
loop_
_entity_poly.entity_id
_entity_poly.type
_entity_poly.pdbx_seq_one_letter_code
_entity_poly.pdbx_strand_id
1 'polypeptide(L)'
;MFAYENFTVLYDAIMYMLVPIYIISLIIAWKSINARYLISVILIVEVFDALTYGFAFSLKNNYYLWAIFVSLLFIVPVLGRRLIALSLSSRFKFFEKVHSDYNFTRQEGGLIFLYALAIVVCFMTFIEVSLYASGVITVHPIRDNFFSPVLSVIHTLEAFLVLSIAVKNNERLLINRAGETTRFSALNKNT
;
A
#
# COMPACT_ATOMS: atom_id res chain seq x y z
N MET A 1 8.26 19.05 26.44
CA MET A 1 8.43 17.59 26.63
C MET A 1 7.15 16.96 26.11
N PHE A 2 7.19 16.47 24.87
CA PHE A 2 6.00 16.10 24.11
C PHE A 2 5.48 14.72 24.55
N ALA A 3 4.16 14.50 24.48
CA ALA A 3 3.54 13.18 24.73
C ALA A 3 4.06 12.06 23.78
N TYR A 4 4.78 12.45 22.71
CA TYR A 4 5.41 11.57 21.74
C TYR A 4 6.60 10.78 22.26
N GLU A 5 7.39 11.30 23.21
CA GLU A 5 8.65 10.65 23.62
C GLU A 5 8.43 9.25 24.22
N ASN A 6 7.22 8.98 24.73
CA ASN A 6 6.89 7.67 25.30
C ASN A 6 6.51 6.62 24.24
N PHE A 7 6.13 7.03 23.02
CA PHE A 7 5.59 6.13 22.00
C PHE A 7 6.35 6.13 20.68
N THR A 8 7.45 6.89 20.55
CA THR A 8 8.30 6.90 19.34
C THR A 8 8.69 5.49 18.90
N VAL A 9 9.15 4.67 19.84
CA VAL A 9 9.54 3.27 19.57
C VAL A 9 8.39 2.45 18.99
N LEU A 10 7.16 2.67 19.48
CA LEU A 10 5.98 1.96 18.97
C LEU A 10 5.65 2.41 17.54
N TYR A 11 5.68 3.70 17.26
CA TYR A 11 5.39 4.24 15.93
C TYR A 11 6.44 3.82 14.90
N ASP A 12 7.72 3.85 15.27
CA ASP A 12 8.81 3.36 14.43
C ASP A 12 8.66 1.87 14.15
N ALA A 13 8.33 1.07 15.18
CA ALA A 13 8.09 -0.37 15.00
C ALA A 13 6.93 -0.64 14.02
N ILE A 14 5.84 0.12 14.09
CA ILE A 14 4.71 0.01 13.14
C ILE A 14 5.15 0.40 11.72
N MET A 15 5.97 1.43 11.56
CA MET A 15 6.47 1.81 10.23
C MET A 15 7.37 0.71 9.64
N TYR A 16 8.32 0.19 10.41
CA TYR A 16 9.24 -0.85 9.95
C TYR A 16 8.59 -2.23 9.77
N MET A 17 7.40 -2.48 10.34
CA MET A 17 6.72 -3.76 10.18
C MET A 17 6.09 -3.95 8.78
N LEU A 18 5.91 -2.88 8.01
CA LEU A 18 5.27 -2.97 6.69
C LEU A 18 6.08 -3.84 5.74
N VAL A 19 7.36 -3.53 5.53
CA VAL A 19 8.25 -4.28 4.62
C VAL A 19 8.19 -5.81 4.83
N PRO A 20 8.39 -6.37 6.04
CA PRO A 20 8.28 -7.81 6.24
C PRO A 20 6.86 -8.35 5.98
N ILE A 21 5.81 -7.59 6.31
CA ILE A 21 4.42 -7.98 6.01
C ILE A 21 4.17 -8.03 4.49
N TYR A 22 4.71 -7.08 3.72
CA TYR A 22 4.66 -7.10 2.26
C TYR A 22 5.37 -8.33 1.69
N ILE A 23 6.53 -8.69 2.23
CA ILE A 23 7.28 -9.89 1.81
C ILE A 23 6.47 -11.17 2.09
N ILE A 24 5.91 -11.31 3.30
CA ILE A 24 5.08 -12.45 3.67
C ILE A 24 3.84 -12.52 2.76
N SER A 25 3.19 -11.39 2.52
CA SER A 25 2.02 -11.29 1.65
C SER A 25 2.36 -11.68 0.21
N LEU A 26 3.55 -11.33 -0.28
CA LEU A 26 4.03 -11.72 -1.61
C LEU A 26 4.23 -13.24 -1.72
N ILE A 27 4.78 -13.88 -0.68
CA ILE A 27 4.96 -15.34 -0.62
C ILE A 27 3.59 -16.05 -0.62
N ILE A 28 2.62 -15.56 0.15
CA ILE A 28 1.26 -16.10 0.19
C ILE A 28 0.57 -15.94 -1.18
N ALA A 29 0.73 -14.78 -1.81
CA ALA A 29 0.12 -14.45 -3.09
C ALA A 29 0.84 -15.07 -4.30
N TRP A 30 1.92 -15.83 -4.11
CA TRP A 30 2.82 -16.25 -5.19
C TRP A 30 2.14 -16.99 -6.35
N LYS A 31 1.05 -17.72 -6.06
CA LYS A 31 0.25 -18.46 -7.05
C LYS A 31 -0.66 -17.54 -7.89
N SER A 32 -1.02 -16.36 -7.39
CA SER A 32 -1.88 -15.39 -8.08
C SER A 32 -1.04 -14.35 -8.81
N ILE A 33 -1.12 -14.37 -10.14
CA ILE A 33 -0.34 -13.46 -10.99
C ILE A 33 -0.71 -12.00 -10.73
N ASN A 34 -2.00 -11.69 -10.64
CA ASN A 34 -2.48 -10.32 -10.39
C ASN A 34 -2.06 -9.82 -8.99
N ALA A 35 -2.28 -10.64 -7.94
CA ALA A 35 -1.91 -10.25 -6.58
C ALA A 35 -0.39 -10.13 -6.42
N ARG A 36 0.39 -11.05 -7.00
CA ARG A 36 1.85 -10.98 -7.02
C ARG A 36 2.33 -9.69 -7.68
N TYR A 37 1.80 -9.35 -8.85
CA TYR A 37 2.17 -8.10 -9.53
C TYR A 37 1.86 -6.87 -8.69
N LEU A 38 0.65 -6.77 -8.14
CA LEU A 38 0.25 -5.65 -7.29
C LEU A 38 1.17 -5.51 -6.07
N ILE A 39 1.33 -6.59 -5.29
CA ILE A 39 2.13 -6.57 -4.06
C ILE A 39 3.59 -6.27 -4.37
N SER A 40 4.14 -6.80 -5.47
CA SER A 40 5.51 -6.48 -5.89
C SER A 40 5.69 -5.00 -6.20
N VAL A 41 4.74 -4.37 -6.90
CA VAL A 41 4.85 -2.94 -7.23
C VAL A 41 4.74 -2.09 -5.97
N ILE A 42 3.82 -2.40 -5.07
CA ILE A 42 3.67 -1.68 -3.81
C ILE A 42 4.93 -1.87 -2.93
N LEU A 43 5.48 -3.09 -2.86
CA LEU A 43 6.72 -3.37 -2.14
C LEU A 43 7.92 -2.57 -2.68
N ILE A 44 8.00 -2.34 -4.00
CA ILE A 44 9.06 -1.51 -4.58
C ILE A 44 8.94 -0.06 -4.09
N VAL A 45 7.72 0.49 -4.06
CA VAL A 45 7.49 1.85 -3.57
C VAL A 45 7.78 1.95 -2.08
N GLU A 46 7.40 0.94 -1.29
CA GLU A 46 7.69 0.85 0.14
C GLU A 46 9.20 0.79 0.44
N VAL A 47 9.94 -0.05 -0.30
CA VAL A 47 11.39 -0.12 -0.17
C VAL A 47 12.04 1.20 -0.59
N PHE A 48 11.53 1.84 -1.63
CA PHE A 48 11.99 3.17 -2.03
C PHE A 48 11.78 4.20 -0.93
N ASP A 49 10.62 4.22 -0.28
CA ASP A 49 10.35 5.13 0.83
C ASP A 49 11.30 4.86 2.02
N ALA A 50 11.44 3.59 2.42
CA ALA A 50 12.34 3.19 3.49
C ALA A 50 13.80 3.60 3.23
N LEU A 51 14.29 3.46 1.99
CA LEU A 51 15.64 3.86 1.60
C LEU A 51 15.82 5.38 1.55
N THR A 52 14.75 6.12 1.21
CA THR A 52 14.78 7.59 1.12
C THR A 52 14.37 8.29 2.40
N TYR A 53 14.01 7.54 3.46
CA TYR A 53 13.61 8.08 4.76
C TYR A 53 14.61 9.09 5.32
N GLY A 54 15.91 8.77 5.31
CA GLY A 54 16.95 9.70 5.79
C GLY A 54 17.01 11.01 4.99
N PHE A 55 16.82 10.92 3.67
CA PHE A 55 16.72 12.09 2.81
C PHE A 55 15.44 12.89 3.12
N ALA A 56 14.30 12.22 3.28
CA ALA A 56 13.03 12.85 3.60
C ALA A 56 13.11 13.66 4.91
N PHE A 57 13.76 13.12 5.95
CA PHE A 57 13.95 13.81 7.22
C PHE A 57 14.86 15.05 7.09
N SER A 58 15.82 15.03 6.18
CA SER A 58 16.69 16.20 5.93
C SER A 58 15.93 17.41 5.37
N LEU A 59 14.74 17.20 4.80
CA LEU A 59 13.88 18.23 4.21
C LEU A 59 13.12 19.09 5.26
N LYS A 60 13.23 18.77 6.55
CA LYS A 60 12.57 19.51 7.65
C LYS A 60 11.06 19.66 7.40
N ASN A 61 10.55 20.88 7.28
CA ASN A 61 9.12 21.15 7.03
C ASN A 61 8.62 20.58 5.70
N ASN A 62 9.50 20.41 4.71
CA ASN A 62 9.13 19.83 3.42
C ASN A 62 9.01 18.30 3.47
N TYR A 63 9.30 17.66 4.61
CA TYR A 63 9.04 16.23 4.84
C TYR A 63 7.59 15.86 4.53
N TYR A 64 6.62 16.69 4.91
CA TYR A 64 5.20 16.40 4.66
C TYR A 64 4.84 16.42 3.16
N LEU A 65 5.52 17.24 2.36
CA LEU A 65 5.38 17.22 0.90
C LEU A 65 5.98 15.95 0.30
N TRP A 66 7.09 15.48 0.86
CA TRP A 66 7.67 14.18 0.48
C TRP A 66 6.71 13.03 0.80
N ALA A 67 6.11 13.01 1.99
CA ALA A 67 5.13 12.00 2.38
C ALA A 67 3.88 12.00 1.45
N ILE A 68 3.41 13.18 1.04
CA ILE A 68 2.35 13.31 0.03
C ILE A 68 2.80 12.72 -1.31
N PHE A 69 4.01 13.04 -1.75
CA PHE A 69 4.56 12.53 -3.00
C PHE A 69 4.67 11.00 -3.00
N VAL A 70 5.19 10.39 -1.94
CA VAL A 70 5.28 8.94 -1.80
C VAL A 70 3.87 8.31 -1.75
N SER A 71 2.93 8.91 -1.02
CA SER A 71 1.53 8.43 -0.99
C SER A 71 0.88 8.46 -2.38
N LEU A 72 1.20 9.46 -3.21
CA LEU A 72 0.78 9.49 -4.62
C LEU A 72 1.46 8.39 -5.44
N LEU A 73 2.74 8.12 -5.21
CA LEU A 73 3.47 7.01 -5.83
C LEU A 73 2.86 5.64 -5.49
N PHE A 74 2.16 5.49 -4.37
CA PHE A 74 1.39 4.29 -4.07
C PHE A 74 0.08 4.21 -4.85
N ILE A 75 -0.64 5.33 -4.99
CA ILE A 75 -1.94 5.37 -5.68
C ILE A 75 -1.79 5.12 -7.18
N VAL A 76 -0.80 5.74 -7.82
CA VAL A 76 -0.57 5.66 -9.27
C VAL A 76 -0.46 4.22 -9.79
N PRO A 77 0.38 3.32 -9.25
CA PRO A 77 0.48 1.96 -9.74
C PRO A 77 -0.76 1.11 -9.43
N VAL A 78 -1.46 1.37 -8.32
CA VAL A 78 -2.68 0.61 -7.97
C VAL A 78 -3.80 0.90 -8.98
N LEU A 79 -4.01 2.17 -9.31
CA LEU A 79 -4.99 2.61 -10.32
C LEU A 79 -4.50 2.32 -11.76
N GLY A 80 -3.26 2.69 -12.04
CA GLY A 80 -2.63 2.64 -13.36
C GLY A 80 -2.22 1.23 -13.81
N ARG A 81 -2.21 0.24 -12.92
CA ARG A 81 -1.83 -1.17 -13.21
C ARG A 81 -2.43 -1.69 -14.51
N ARG A 82 -3.72 -1.45 -14.78
CA ARG A 82 -4.39 -1.96 -15.98
C ARG A 82 -3.78 -1.37 -17.26
N LEU A 83 -3.51 -0.06 -17.24
CA LEU A 83 -2.91 0.67 -18.35
C LEU A 83 -1.43 0.31 -18.52
N ILE A 84 -0.70 0.17 -17.41
CA ILE A 84 0.70 -0.27 -17.41
C ILE A 84 0.79 -1.69 -18.01
N ALA A 85 -0.04 -2.63 -17.53
CA ALA A 85 -0.07 -3.99 -18.07
C ALA A 85 -0.45 -4.02 -19.55
N LEU A 86 -1.41 -3.19 -19.98
CA LEU A 86 -1.77 -3.08 -21.40
C LEU A 86 -0.61 -2.53 -22.25
N SER A 87 0.09 -1.51 -21.77
CA SER A 87 1.22 -0.92 -22.50
C SER A 87 2.39 -1.91 -22.64
N LEU A 88 2.61 -2.75 -21.63
CA LEU A 88 3.71 -3.72 -21.63
C LEU A 88 3.33 -5.10 -22.19
N SER A 89 2.05 -5.38 -22.44
CA SER A 89 1.58 -6.68 -22.97
C SER A 89 2.20 -6.99 -24.33
N SER A 90 2.41 -5.97 -25.17
CA SER A 90 3.07 -6.10 -26.48
C SER A 90 4.52 -6.59 -26.39
N ARG A 91 5.19 -6.43 -25.24
CA ARG A 91 6.60 -6.75 -25.04
C ARG A 91 6.82 -8.01 -24.21
N PHE A 92 5.94 -8.29 -23.24
CA PHE A 92 6.09 -9.47 -22.39
C PHE A 92 4.77 -10.21 -22.18
N LYS A 93 4.79 -11.52 -22.46
CA LYS A 93 3.66 -12.45 -22.23
C LYS A 93 3.15 -12.47 -20.79
N PHE A 94 4.00 -12.11 -19.83
CA PHE A 94 3.60 -11.94 -18.43
C PHE A 94 2.50 -10.88 -18.28
N PHE A 95 2.67 -9.71 -18.90
CA PHE A 95 1.73 -8.59 -18.79
C PHE A 95 0.44 -8.83 -19.58
N GLU A 96 0.50 -9.63 -20.65
CA GLU A 96 -0.70 -10.11 -21.34
C GLU A 96 -1.62 -10.88 -20.37
N LYS A 97 -1.06 -11.79 -19.59
CA LYS A 97 -1.81 -12.55 -18.57
C LYS A 97 -2.26 -11.71 -17.38
N VAL A 98 -1.44 -10.74 -16.95
CA VAL A 98 -1.85 -9.77 -15.91
C VAL A 98 -3.04 -8.93 -16.40
N HIS A 99 -3.05 -8.54 -17.67
CA HIS A 99 -4.12 -7.74 -18.25
C HIS A 99 -5.42 -8.55 -18.42
N SER A 100 -5.34 -9.78 -18.94
CA SER A 100 -6.51 -10.66 -19.12
C SER A 100 -7.19 -10.99 -17.79
N ASP A 101 -6.40 -11.20 -16.74
CA ASP A 101 -6.88 -11.65 -15.43
C ASP A 101 -7.06 -10.47 -14.46
N TYR A 102 -7.04 -9.22 -14.96
CA TYR A 102 -7.18 -8.03 -14.13
C TYR A 102 -8.56 -8.00 -13.46
N ASN A 103 -8.56 -7.87 -12.15
CA ASN A 103 -9.76 -7.64 -11.36
C ASN A 103 -9.46 -6.62 -10.27
N PHE A 104 -10.24 -5.53 -10.25
CA PHE A 104 -10.15 -4.52 -9.21
C PHE A 104 -10.89 -4.99 -7.96
N THR A 105 -10.17 -5.18 -6.87
CA THR A 105 -10.73 -5.72 -5.63
C THR A 105 -11.16 -4.59 -4.68
N ARG A 106 -12.12 -4.86 -3.80
CA ARG A 106 -12.57 -3.86 -2.79
C ARG A 106 -11.42 -3.44 -1.87
N GLN A 107 -10.46 -4.32 -1.62
CA GLN A 107 -9.29 -4.08 -0.80
C GLN A 107 -8.30 -3.11 -1.45
N GLU A 108 -8.14 -3.18 -2.77
CA GLU A 108 -7.34 -2.19 -3.51
C GLU A 108 -7.98 -0.80 -3.43
N GLY A 109 -9.31 -0.72 -3.52
CA GLY A 109 -10.04 0.52 -3.23
C GLY A 109 -9.81 1.02 -1.80
N GLY A 110 -9.76 0.09 -0.83
CA GLY A 110 -9.38 0.39 0.56
C GLY A 110 -7.97 0.98 0.68
N LEU A 111 -6.99 0.41 -0.03
CA LEU A 111 -5.62 0.94 -0.05
C LEU A 111 -5.58 2.36 -0.63
N ILE A 112 -6.24 2.59 -1.78
CA ILE A 112 -6.31 3.93 -2.37
C ILE A 112 -6.95 4.92 -1.40
N PHE A 113 -8.01 4.53 -0.70
CA PHE A 113 -8.66 5.36 0.30
C PHE A 113 -7.72 5.69 1.48
N LEU A 114 -6.97 4.71 1.99
CA LEU A 114 -6.00 4.93 3.07
C LEU A 114 -4.89 5.90 2.65
N TYR A 115 -4.31 5.73 1.45
CA TYR A 115 -3.29 6.66 0.95
C TYR A 115 -3.85 8.06 0.68
N ALA A 116 -5.10 8.17 0.20
CA ALA A 116 -5.77 9.46 0.05
C ALA A 116 -5.97 10.15 1.42
N LEU A 117 -6.32 9.40 2.46
CA LEU A 117 -6.43 9.91 3.82
C LEU A 117 -5.06 10.36 4.35
N ALA A 118 -4.00 9.59 4.12
CA ALA A 118 -2.64 9.95 4.48
C ALA A 118 -2.20 11.27 3.82
N ILE A 119 -2.52 11.46 2.53
CA ILE A 119 -2.27 12.72 1.81
C ILE A 119 -2.97 13.89 2.50
N VAL A 120 -4.25 13.74 2.87
CA VAL A 120 -5.00 14.80 3.54
C VAL A 120 -4.38 15.15 4.90
N VAL A 121 -4.01 14.16 5.70
CA VAL A 121 -3.35 14.35 7.01
C VAL A 121 -1.99 15.05 6.85
N CYS A 122 -1.18 14.60 5.90
CA CYS A 122 0.13 15.22 5.60
C CYS A 122 -0.04 16.65 5.10
N PHE A 123 -1.05 16.92 4.27
CA PHE A 123 -1.31 18.26 3.74
C PHE A 123 -1.78 19.24 4.82
N MET A 124 -2.69 18.82 5.69
CA MET A 124 -3.10 19.64 6.84
C MET A 124 -1.92 19.95 7.77
N THR A 125 -1.08 18.94 8.03
CA THR A 125 0.11 19.10 8.87
C THR A 125 1.14 20.01 8.22
N PHE A 126 1.32 19.91 6.90
CA PHE A 126 2.17 20.81 6.13
C PHE A 126 1.73 22.28 6.28
N ILE A 127 0.43 22.55 6.07
CA ILE A 127 -0.13 23.90 6.23
C ILE A 127 0.13 24.42 7.64
N GLU A 128 -0.16 23.62 8.67
CA GLU A 128 0.05 24.00 10.07
C GLU A 128 1.52 24.35 10.35
N VAL A 129 2.45 23.49 9.95
CA VAL A 129 3.88 23.70 10.17
C VAL A 129 4.40 24.91 9.39
N SER A 130 3.89 25.17 8.19
CA SER A 130 4.19 26.38 7.42
C SER A 130 3.68 27.65 8.10
N LEU A 131 2.44 27.64 8.62
CA LEU A 131 1.88 28.77 9.37
C LEU A 131 2.68 29.04 10.65
N TYR A 132 3.08 28.00 11.36
CA TYR A 132 3.94 28.11 12.54
C TYR A 132 5.30 28.71 12.18
N ALA A 133 5.94 28.24 11.11
CA ALA A 133 7.22 28.77 10.64
C ALA A 133 7.14 30.24 10.21
N SER A 134 5.99 30.68 9.69
CA SER A 134 5.73 32.08 9.35
C SER A 134 5.33 32.98 10.52
N GLY A 135 5.18 32.41 11.73
CA GLY A 135 4.77 33.16 12.93
C GLY A 135 3.29 33.51 12.99
N VAL A 136 2.44 32.94 12.12
CA VAL A 136 0.99 33.16 12.11
C VAL A 136 0.31 32.46 13.29
N ILE A 137 0.84 31.28 13.68
CA ILE A 137 0.37 30.52 14.84
C ILE A 137 1.55 30.22 15.77
N THR A 138 1.27 30.07 17.06
CA THR A 138 2.28 29.85 18.11
C THR A 138 2.37 28.41 18.60
N VAL A 139 1.48 27.53 18.11
CA VAL A 139 1.38 26.12 18.49
C VAL A 139 1.03 25.27 17.26
N HIS A 140 1.33 23.96 17.30
CA HIS A 140 1.08 23.02 16.19
C HIS A 140 0.28 21.78 16.66
N PRO A 141 -1.01 21.96 17.01
CA PRO A 141 -1.84 20.91 17.60
C PRO A 141 -2.02 19.65 16.75
N ILE A 142 -2.09 19.75 15.42
CA ILE A 142 -2.27 18.60 14.51
C ILE A 142 -1.00 17.75 14.51
N ARG A 143 0.16 18.38 14.29
CA ARG A 143 1.47 17.70 14.33
C ARG A 143 1.69 16.99 15.66
N ASP A 144 1.41 17.67 16.78
CA ASP A 144 1.74 17.18 18.12
C ASP A 144 0.80 16.08 18.62
N ASN A 145 -0.47 16.09 18.22
CA ASN A 145 -1.47 15.19 18.82
C ASN A 145 -2.10 14.21 17.83
N PHE A 146 -2.18 14.56 16.54
CA PHE A 146 -2.93 13.78 15.55
C PHE A 146 -2.03 13.05 14.56
N PHE A 147 -0.94 13.67 14.12
CA PHE A 147 -0.17 13.18 12.96
C PHE A 147 0.24 11.71 13.06
N SER A 148 1.10 11.33 14.01
CA SER A 148 1.57 9.94 14.09
C SER A 148 0.53 8.95 14.58
N PRO A 149 -0.32 9.24 15.59
CA PRO A 149 -1.39 8.30 15.93
C PRO A 149 -2.26 7.93 14.73
N VAL A 150 -2.66 8.92 13.93
CA VAL A 150 -3.47 8.70 12.72
C VAL A 150 -2.66 7.93 11.67
N LEU A 151 -1.41 8.32 11.41
CA LEU A 151 -0.58 7.66 10.41
C LEU A 151 -0.26 6.21 10.78
N SER A 152 0.00 5.92 12.06
CA SER A 152 0.22 4.56 12.55
C SER A 152 -1.04 3.69 12.44
N VAL A 153 -2.23 4.25 12.67
CA VAL A 153 -3.49 3.54 12.41
C VAL A 153 -3.64 3.24 10.92
N ILE A 154 -3.32 4.21 10.05
CA ILE A 154 -3.35 4.03 8.59
C ILE A 154 -2.41 2.88 8.18
N HIS A 155 -1.15 2.89 8.60
CA HIS A 155 -0.19 1.84 8.27
C HIS A 155 -0.58 0.47 8.84
N THR A 156 -1.17 0.44 10.02
CA THR A 156 -1.69 -0.82 10.60
C THR A 156 -2.83 -1.39 9.73
N LEU A 157 -3.78 -0.54 9.32
CA LEU A 157 -4.87 -0.95 8.42
C LEU A 157 -4.37 -1.35 7.03
N GLU A 158 -3.36 -0.66 6.52
CA GLU A 158 -2.67 -0.98 5.27
C GLU A 158 -2.08 -2.39 5.32
N ALA A 159 -1.32 -2.71 6.38
CA ALA A 159 -0.76 -4.04 6.60
C ALA A 159 -1.84 -5.14 6.55
N PHE A 160 -2.98 -4.92 7.23
CA PHE A 160 -4.11 -5.85 7.20
C PHE A 160 -4.75 -5.97 5.81
N LEU A 161 -4.89 -4.87 5.07
CA LEU A 161 -5.44 -4.89 3.71
C LEU A 161 -4.55 -5.67 2.75
N VAL A 162 -3.24 -5.45 2.79
CA VAL A 162 -2.27 -6.15 1.94
C VAL A 162 -2.29 -7.65 2.22
N LEU A 163 -2.29 -8.04 3.50
CA LEU A 163 -2.41 -9.44 3.89
C LEU A 163 -3.75 -10.04 3.44
N SER A 164 -4.85 -9.29 3.58
CA SER A 164 -6.18 -9.72 3.11
C SER A 164 -6.24 -9.93 1.59
N ILE A 165 -5.57 -9.07 0.81
CA ILE A 165 -5.41 -9.23 -0.64
C ILE A 165 -4.70 -10.55 -0.95
N ALA A 166 -3.60 -10.83 -0.25
CA ALA A 166 -2.83 -12.05 -0.48
C ALA A 166 -3.65 -13.31 -0.18
N VAL A 167 -4.29 -13.38 0.98
CA VAL A 167 -5.09 -14.54 1.41
C VAL A 167 -6.28 -14.78 0.49
N LYS A 168 -7.10 -13.75 0.22
CA LYS A 168 -8.33 -13.91 -0.58
C LYS A 168 -8.05 -14.26 -2.03
N ASN A 169 -6.96 -13.76 -2.62
CA ASN A 169 -6.59 -14.15 -3.97
C ASN A 169 -6.13 -15.62 -4.04
N ASN A 170 -5.41 -16.10 -3.02
CA ASN A 170 -5.02 -17.50 -2.95
C ASN A 170 -6.24 -18.43 -2.76
N GLU A 171 -7.19 -18.05 -1.89
CA GLU A 171 -8.44 -18.80 -1.69
C GLU A 171 -9.27 -18.93 -2.98
N ARG A 172 -9.46 -17.82 -3.71
CA ARG A 172 -10.17 -17.84 -5.00
C ARG A 172 -9.54 -18.79 -6.02
N LEU A 173 -8.21 -18.85 -6.07
CA LEU A 173 -7.51 -19.77 -6.95
C LEU A 173 -7.74 -21.24 -6.59
N LEU A 174 -7.79 -21.57 -5.29
CA LEU A 174 -8.05 -22.93 -4.84
C LEU A 174 -9.48 -23.37 -5.18
N ILE A 175 -10.46 -22.49 -4.97
CA ILE A 175 -11.86 -22.75 -5.31
C ILE A 175 -12.03 -23.00 -6.81
N ASN A 176 -11.42 -22.16 -7.67
CA ASN A 176 -11.51 -22.32 -9.12
C ASN A 176 -10.91 -23.67 -9.59
N ARG A 177 -9.78 -24.08 -9.03
CA ARG A 177 -9.15 -25.38 -9.35
C ARG A 177 -10.02 -26.57 -8.91
N ALA A 178 -10.62 -26.51 -7.73
CA ALA A 178 -11.51 -27.57 -7.24
C ALA A 178 -12.77 -27.72 -8.11
N GLY A 179 -13.32 -26.60 -8.58
CA GLY A 179 -14.45 -26.58 -9.52
C GLY A 179 -14.11 -27.23 -10.87
N GLU A 180 -12.92 -26.97 -11.40
CA GLU A 180 -12.44 -27.60 -12.65
C GLU A 180 -12.30 -29.12 -12.48
N THR A 181 -11.66 -29.61 -11.41
CA THR A 181 -11.52 -31.05 -11.15
C THR A 181 -12.87 -31.77 -11.06
N THR A 182 -13.86 -31.13 -10.45
CA THR A 182 -15.22 -31.69 -10.33
C THR A 182 -15.91 -31.79 -11.70
N ARG A 183 -15.75 -30.78 -12.57
CA ARG A 183 -16.31 -30.83 -13.93
C ARG A 183 -15.67 -31.92 -14.80
N PHE A 184 -14.35 -32.10 -14.72
CA PHE A 184 -13.67 -33.17 -15.46
C PHE A 184 -14.08 -34.57 -15.01
N SER A 185 -14.27 -34.79 -13.70
CA SER A 185 -14.74 -36.09 -13.19
C SER A 185 -16.20 -36.39 -13.57
N ALA A 186 -17.05 -35.37 -13.70
CA ALA A 186 -18.42 -35.54 -14.18
C ALA A 186 -18.49 -35.90 -15.68
N LEU A 187 -17.64 -35.28 -16.51
CA LEU A 187 -17.57 -35.57 -17.95
C LEU A 187 -17.10 -37.01 -18.23
N ASN A 188 -16.11 -37.51 -17.48
CA ASN A 188 -15.57 -38.85 -17.66
C ASN A 188 -16.53 -39.98 -17.23
N LYS A 189 -17.58 -39.69 -16.45
CA LYS A 189 -18.60 -40.68 -16.06
C LYS A 189 -19.69 -40.89 -17.11
N ASN A 190 -19.76 -40.02 -18.12
CA ASN A 190 -20.81 -40.04 -19.15
C ASN A 190 -20.31 -40.63 -20.49
N THR A 191 -19.08 -41.15 -20.51
CA THR A 191 -18.43 -41.86 -21.63
C THR A 191 -18.20 -43.31 -21.26
#